data_AF-A0A2E2BWJ3-F1
#
_entry.id   AF-A0A2E2BWJ3-F1
#
_cell.length_a   1.000
_cell.length_b   1.000
_cell.length_c   1.000
_cell.angle_alpha   90.00
_cell.angle_beta   90.00
_cell.angle_gamma   90.00
#
_symmetry.space_group_name_H-M   'P 1'
#
loop_
_entity.id
_entity.type
_entity.pdbx_description
1 polymer ?
#
loop_
_entity_poly.entity_id
_entity_poly.type
_entity_poly.pdbx_seq_one_letter_code
_entity_poly.pdbx_strand_id
1 'polypeptide(L)'
;MFNKEFLEGHDIIPAFMPIDLSADVNTGDRVNLQNYDRCLFVLLASIGTAGDDPVISAQQHTAANSGSSKPLNFRRIRHKVGATDIESTGQFMLVEQSEAASFDTDSIDGAENEALIAIEVMAKDLDSDNGFTFVSFNVDDVGSNAQLGAGFYILQGASYVNEIQQSSIV
;
A
#
# COMPACT_ATOMS: atom_id res chain seq x y z
N MET A 1 8.39 -33.34 3.62
CA MET A 1 7.90 -31.96 3.85
C MET A 1 7.15 -31.58 2.59
N PHE A 2 5.85 -31.30 2.68
CA PHE A 2 5.10 -30.80 1.51
C PHE A 2 5.49 -29.34 1.28
N ASN A 3 5.70 -28.96 0.02
CA ASN A 3 5.98 -27.57 -0.34
C ASN A 3 4.67 -26.78 -0.16
N LYS A 4 4.64 -25.81 0.74
CA LYS A 4 3.49 -24.89 0.84
C LYS A 4 3.60 -23.86 -0.27
N GLU A 5 2.53 -23.68 -1.03
CA GLU A 5 2.50 -22.64 -2.07
C GLU A 5 2.42 -21.25 -1.45
N PHE A 6 2.95 -20.22 -2.12
CA PHE A 6 3.01 -18.86 -1.57
C PHE A 6 1.63 -18.32 -1.15
N LEU A 7 0.61 -18.59 -1.97
CA LEU A 7 -0.78 -18.15 -1.76
C LEU A 7 -1.52 -18.94 -0.67
N GLU A 8 -0.90 -19.97 -0.07
CA GLU A 8 -1.46 -20.62 1.12
C GLU A 8 -1.18 -19.82 2.40
N GLY A 9 -0.28 -18.84 2.35
CA GLY A 9 0.09 -17.99 3.49
C GLY A 9 -0.02 -16.49 3.21
N HIS A 10 -0.36 -16.12 1.97
CA HIS A 10 -0.41 -14.74 1.49
C HIS A 10 -1.60 -14.53 0.56
N ASP A 11 -2.07 -13.30 0.47
CA ASP A 11 -3.02 -12.85 -0.55
C ASP A 11 -2.42 -11.67 -1.31
N ILE A 12 -2.75 -11.55 -2.60
CA ILE A 12 -2.29 -10.44 -3.44
C ILE A 12 -3.55 -9.80 -4.04
N ILE A 13 -3.82 -8.55 -3.66
CA ILE A 13 -5.04 -7.84 -4.04
C ILE A 13 -4.64 -6.53 -4.72
N PRO A 14 -5.18 -6.18 -5.90
CA PRO A 14 -4.99 -4.83 -6.45
C PRO A 14 -5.64 -3.83 -5.49
N ALA A 15 -4.90 -2.81 -5.06
CA ALA A 15 -5.50 -1.66 -4.40
C ALA A 15 -6.24 -0.82 -5.45
N PHE A 16 -5.58 -0.62 -6.60
CA PHE A 16 -6.16 -0.07 -7.82
C PHE A 16 -5.33 -0.52 -9.03
N MET A 17 -6.00 -0.72 -10.16
CA MET A 17 -5.34 -1.08 -11.43
C MET A 17 -4.50 0.08 -11.97
N PRO A 18 -3.55 -0.17 -12.90
CA PRO A 18 -2.78 0.90 -13.53
C PRO A 18 -3.66 2.03 -14.05
N ILE A 19 -3.37 3.25 -13.61
CA ILE A 19 -4.17 4.45 -13.87
C ILE A 19 -3.26 5.68 -13.95
N ASP A 20 -3.78 6.75 -14.52
CA ASP A 20 -3.19 8.08 -14.42
C ASP A 20 -3.50 8.67 -13.03
N LEU A 21 -2.47 8.86 -12.22
CA LEU A 21 -2.59 9.35 -10.85
C LEU A 21 -3.07 10.82 -10.79
N SER A 22 -3.06 11.55 -11.91
CA SER A 22 -3.48 12.96 -11.98
C SER A 22 -4.98 13.13 -12.31
N ALA A 23 -5.74 12.03 -12.33
CA ALA A 23 -7.13 12.05 -12.76
C ALA A 23 -8.13 12.26 -11.61
N ASP A 24 -7.82 11.71 -10.43
CA ASP A 24 -8.57 11.83 -9.16
C ASP A 24 -7.74 11.17 -8.04
N VAL A 25 -8.25 11.21 -6.81
CA VAL A 25 -7.74 10.42 -5.69
C VAL A 25 -7.96 8.92 -5.96
N ASN A 26 -6.88 8.16 -5.93
CA ASN A 26 -6.87 6.72 -6.14
C ASN A 26 -7.10 6.01 -4.80
N THR A 27 -8.38 5.79 -4.47
CA THR A 27 -8.78 5.12 -3.25
C THR A 27 -8.62 3.61 -3.38
N GLY A 28 -7.74 3.02 -2.58
CA GLY A 28 -7.53 1.58 -2.59
C GLY A 28 -8.71 0.81 -1.99
N ASP A 29 -8.88 -0.44 -2.44
CA ASP A 29 -9.84 -1.34 -1.82
C ASP A 29 -9.54 -1.56 -0.33
N ARG A 30 -10.60 -1.83 0.46
CA ARG A 30 -10.49 -2.05 1.91
C ARG A 30 -10.29 -3.54 2.16
N VAL A 31 -9.10 -3.92 2.63
CA VAL A 31 -8.72 -5.31 2.84
C VAL A 31 -8.79 -5.70 4.32
N ASN A 32 -9.39 -6.85 4.62
CA ASN A 32 -9.59 -7.33 5.99
C ASN A 32 -8.32 -8.02 6.54
N LEU A 33 -7.87 -7.59 7.72
CA LEU A 33 -6.73 -8.18 8.43
C LEU A 33 -7.12 -9.16 9.54
N GLN A 34 -8.38 -9.51 9.74
CA GLN A 34 -8.80 -10.46 10.79
C GLN A 34 -8.10 -11.83 10.73
N ASN A 35 -7.72 -12.28 9.53
CA ASN A 35 -7.08 -13.58 9.31
C ASN A 35 -5.62 -13.47 8.86
N TYR A 36 -5.03 -12.28 8.92
CA TYR A 36 -3.66 -12.00 8.47
C TYR A 36 -2.91 -11.19 9.52
N ASP A 37 -1.61 -11.41 9.67
CA ASP A 37 -0.79 -10.67 10.64
C ASP A 37 -0.47 -9.25 10.18
N ARG A 38 -0.43 -9.02 8.86
CA ARG A 38 0.06 -7.77 8.25
C ARG A 38 -0.43 -7.55 6.82
N CYS A 39 -0.42 -6.28 6.41
CA CYS A 39 -0.57 -5.82 5.03
C CYS A 39 0.70 -5.08 4.61
N LEU A 40 1.26 -5.44 3.45
CA LEU A 40 2.20 -4.62 2.72
C LEU A 40 1.46 -3.94 1.57
N PHE A 41 1.31 -2.62 1.61
CA PHE A 41 0.92 -1.84 0.45
C PHE A 41 2.14 -1.55 -0.41
N VAL A 42 1.97 -1.67 -1.73
CA VAL A 42 2.98 -1.36 -2.73
C VAL A 42 2.40 -0.42 -3.76
N LEU A 43 3.09 0.69 -4.01
CA LEU A 43 2.87 1.60 -5.12
C LEU A 43 4.00 1.42 -6.15
N LEU A 44 3.63 1.17 -7.40
CA LEU A 44 4.50 1.48 -8.55
C LEU A 44 4.07 2.83 -9.11
N ALA A 45 5.03 3.71 -9.34
CA ALA A 45 4.82 4.95 -10.06
C ALA A 45 5.90 5.10 -11.15
N SER A 46 5.45 5.49 -12.34
CA SER A 46 6.33 5.89 -13.44
C SER A 46 6.85 7.31 -13.19
N ILE A 47 7.83 7.74 -13.98
CA ILE A 47 8.29 9.13 -13.96
C ILE A 47 7.14 10.07 -14.33
N GLY A 48 6.87 11.04 -13.46
CA GLY A 48 5.97 12.17 -13.64
C GLY A 48 6.74 13.49 -13.76
N THR A 49 6.21 14.55 -13.14
CA THR A 49 6.80 15.89 -13.14
C THR A 49 7.25 16.28 -11.75
N ALA A 50 8.45 16.84 -11.62
CA ALA A 50 8.97 17.32 -10.33
C ALA A 50 7.98 18.22 -9.59
N GLY A 51 7.68 17.89 -8.33
CA GLY A 51 6.71 18.60 -7.49
C GLY A 51 5.26 18.14 -7.63
N ASP A 52 4.96 17.21 -8.56
CA ASP A 52 3.69 16.49 -8.64
C ASP A 52 3.84 15.12 -7.95
N ASP A 53 4.30 15.14 -6.69
CA ASP A 53 4.67 13.94 -5.94
C ASP A 53 3.46 13.20 -5.36
N PRO A 54 3.35 11.87 -5.55
CA PRO A 54 2.33 11.06 -4.89
C PRO A 54 2.33 11.25 -3.37
N VAL A 55 1.15 11.51 -2.81
CA VAL A 55 0.93 11.47 -1.36
C VAL A 55 0.16 10.19 -1.02
N ILE A 56 0.80 9.31 -0.25
CA ILE A 56 0.20 8.03 0.15
C ILE A 56 -0.41 8.19 1.54
N SER A 57 -1.70 7.90 1.70
CA SER A 57 -2.38 7.93 3.00
C SER A 57 -2.97 6.57 3.38
N ALA A 58 -2.96 6.25 4.67
CA ALA A 58 -3.50 4.99 5.21
C ALA A 58 -4.72 5.24 6.10
N GLN A 59 -5.74 4.41 5.92
CA GLN A 59 -6.96 4.43 6.72
C GLN A 59 -7.28 3.04 7.26
N GLN A 60 -7.96 3.02 8.39
CA GLN A 60 -8.56 1.82 8.96
C GLN A 60 -10.08 1.94 8.98
N HIS A 61 -10.78 0.82 8.79
CA HIS A 61 -12.24 0.76 8.68
C HIS A 61 -12.84 -0.39 9.48
N THR A 62 -14.11 -0.26 9.84
CA THR A 62 -14.89 -1.34 10.50
C THR A 62 -15.64 -2.24 9.52
N ALA A 63 -15.63 -1.92 8.22
CA ALA A 63 -16.29 -2.72 7.18
C ALA A 63 -15.66 -2.52 5.79
N ALA A 64 -15.82 -3.50 4.91
CA ALA A 64 -15.37 -3.47 3.51
C ALA A 64 -15.97 -2.27 2.71
N ASN A 65 -17.16 -1.81 3.10
CA ASN A 65 -17.84 -0.65 2.52
C ASN A 65 -17.64 0.64 3.35
N SER A 66 -16.50 0.77 4.02
CA SER A 66 -16.04 1.94 4.80
C SER A 66 -16.54 2.04 6.23
N GLY A 67 -17.75 1.55 6.57
CA GLY A 67 -18.29 1.61 7.94
C GLY A 67 -17.93 2.91 8.68
N SER A 68 -17.33 2.80 9.85
CA SER A 68 -16.55 3.89 10.45
C SER A 68 -15.12 3.86 9.91
N SER A 69 -14.59 5.02 9.54
CA SER A 69 -13.24 5.18 8.98
C SER A 69 -12.43 6.17 9.82
N LYS A 70 -11.15 5.90 10.03
CA LYS A 70 -10.21 6.85 10.64
C LYS A 70 -8.79 6.65 10.12
N PRO A 71 -7.89 7.63 10.30
CA PRO A 71 -6.50 7.50 9.88
C PRO A 71 -5.78 6.34 10.59
N LEU A 72 -4.86 5.68 9.88
CA LEU A 72 -3.94 4.70 10.43
C LEU A 72 -2.52 5.24 10.31
N ASN A 73 -1.87 5.49 11.45
CA ASN A 73 -0.52 6.03 11.44
C ASN A 73 0.51 4.95 11.08
N PHE A 74 1.54 5.35 10.34
CA PHE A 74 2.70 4.53 10.04
C PHE A 74 3.98 5.38 10.06
N ARG A 75 5.13 4.71 10.12
CA ARG A 75 6.44 5.38 10.26
C ARG A 75 7.47 4.95 9.24
N ARG A 76 7.42 3.71 8.77
CA ARG A 76 8.51 3.08 8.01
C ARG A 76 8.08 2.91 6.57
N ILE A 77 8.83 3.55 5.67
CA ILE A 77 8.59 3.50 4.24
C ILE A 77 9.83 2.90 3.58
N ARG A 78 9.64 1.75 2.93
CA ARG A 78 10.68 1.16 2.09
C ARG A 78 10.48 1.65 0.67
N HIS A 79 11.54 2.00 -0.02
CA HIS A 79 11.43 2.41 -1.42
C HIS A 79 12.61 1.93 -2.25
N LYS A 80 12.37 1.77 -3.54
CA LYS A 80 13.38 1.86 -4.59
C LYS A 80 12.97 3.04 -5.48
N VAL A 81 13.89 3.96 -5.68
CA VAL A 81 13.73 5.08 -6.59
C VAL A 81 14.93 5.06 -7.53
N GLY A 82 14.68 5.13 -8.84
CA GLY A 82 15.70 5.04 -9.86
C GLY A 82 15.49 6.06 -10.97
N ALA A 83 16.55 6.80 -11.30
CA ALA A 83 16.53 7.78 -12.38
C ALA A 83 16.42 7.07 -13.73
N THR A 84 15.21 7.04 -14.30
CA THR A 84 14.87 6.42 -15.60
C THR A 84 15.06 4.90 -15.71
N ASP A 85 15.52 4.24 -14.65
CA ASP A 85 15.69 2.78 -14.58
C ASP A 85 15.70 2.32 -13.11
N ILE A 86 14.53 1.92 -12.61
CA ILE A 86 14.40 1.35 -11.26
C ILE A 86 15.09 -0.02 -11.11
N GLU A 87 15.31 -0.76 -12.21
CA GLU A 87 15.96 -2.07 -12.18
C GLU A 87 17.45 -1.96 -11.81
N SER A 88 18.05 -0.79 -12.05
CA SER A 88 19.40 -0.45 -11.57
C SER A 88 19.47 -0.30 -10.04
N THR A 89 18.33 -0.11 -9.37
CA THR A 89 18.24 0.03 -7.90
C THR A 89 18.12 -1.35 -7.23
N GLY A 90 19.27 -1.90 -6.82
CA GLY A 90 19.38 -3.28 -6.34
C GLY A 90 18.75 -3.58 -4.97
N GLN A 91 18.57 -2.59 -4.09
CA GLN A 91 18.05 -2.82 -2.72
C GLN A 91 17.02 -1.75 -2.30
N PHE A 92 16.10 -2.13 -1.42
CA PHE A 92 15.18 -1.19 -0.80
C PHE A 92 15.90 -0.32 0.24
N MET A 93 15.76 0.99 0.09
CA MET A 93 16.11 1.98 1.10
C MET A 93 14.99 2.11 2.14
N LEU A 94 15.28 2.73 3.28
CA LEU A 94 14.31 2.99 4.35
C LEU A 94 14.29 4.49 4.64
N VAL A 95 13.11 5.08 4.62
CA VAL A 95 12.82 6.38 5.23
C VAL A 95 11.94 6.14 6.46
N GLU A 96 12.23 6.86 7.54
CA GLU A 96 11.38 6.90 8.72
C GLU A 96 10.83 8.31 8.93
N GLN A 97 9.51 8.40 9.11
CA GLN A 97 8.81 9.64 9.44
C GLN A 97 8.39 9.70 10.91
N SER A 98 8.01 10.90 11.36
CA SER A 98 7.20 11.03 12.57
C SER A 98 5.87 10.30 12.39
N GLU A 99 5.24 9.88 13.48
CA GLU A 99 3.97 9.18 13.42
C GLU A 99 2.91 10.03 12.69
N ALA A 100 2.51 9.57 11.51
CA ALA A 100 1.56 10.24 10.62
C ALA A 100 0.83 9.18 9.77
N ALA A 101 -0.37 9.54 9.31
CA ALA A 101 -1.20 8.67 8.46
C ALA A 101 -1.00 8.92 6.97
N SER A 102 -0.11 9.82 6.59
CA SER A 102 0.28 10.07 5.21
C SER A 102 1.80 10.20 5.08
N PHE A 103 2.30 9.97 3.87
CA PHE A 103 3.68 10.16 3.46
C PHE A 103 3.72 10.85 2.10
N ASP A 104 4.40 11.99 2.05
CA ASP A 104 4.69 12.74 0.83
C ASP A 104 5.99 12.21 0.20
N THR A 105 5.91 11.80 -1.06
CA THR A 105 7.02 11.15 -1.75
C THR A 105 8.05 12.14 -2.31
N ASP A 106 7.83 13.45 -2.21
CA ASP A 106 8.83 14.51 -2.51
C ASP A 106 10.14 14.27 -1.75
N SER A 107 10.05 13.76 -0.51
CA SER A 107 11.22 13.43 0.32
C SER A 107 12.14 12.35 -0.26
N ILE A 108 11.69 11.64 -1.30
CA ILE A 108 12.42 10.59 -2.01
C ILE A 108 12.44 10.80 -3.54
N ASP A 109 12.13 12.00 -4.02
CA ASP A 109 12.03 12.35 -5.45
C ASP A 109 11.06 11.39 -6.20
N GLY A 110 9.84 11.24 -5.65
CA GLY A 110 8.87 10.23 -6.06
C GLY A 110 8.18 10.51 -7.40
N ALA A 111 8.14 11.76 -7.83
CA ALA A 111 7.64 12.14 -9.15
C ALA A 111 8.73 12.14 -10.22
N GLU A 112 9.96 12.51 -9.90
CA GLU A 112 11.03 12.70 -10.88
C GLU A 112 11.62 11.38 -11.42
N ASN A 113 11.31 10.27 -10.75
CA ASN A 113 11.95 8.99 -10.95
C ASN A 113 10.92 7.85 -11.04
N GLU A 114 11.36 6.69 -11.52
CA GLU A 114 10.56 5.48 -11.36
C GLU A 114 10.62 5.04 -9.90
N ALA A 115 9.47 4.81 -9.29
CA ALA A 115 9.35 4.53 -7.86
C ALA A 115 8.60 3.21 -7.59
N LEU A 116 9.17 2.42 -6.67
CA LEU A 116 8.53 1.28 -6.03
C LEU A 116 8.54 1.53 -4.54
N ILE A 117 7.39 1.88 -3.99
CA ILE A 117 7.23 2.28 -2.59
C ILE A 117 6.43 1.21 -1.87
N ALA A 118 6.88 0.83 -0.68
CA ALA A 118 6.31 -0.26 0.10
C ALA A 118 6.12 0.18 1.56
N ILE A 119 4.88 0.10 2.05
CA ILE A 119 4.49 0.50 3.40
C ILE A 119 3.81 -0.70 4.07
N GLU A 120 4.32 -1.07 5.24
CA GLU A 120 3.81 -2.21 6.01
C GLU A 120 3.05 -1.73 7.24
N VAL A 121 1.88 -2.33 7.48
CA VAL A 121 1.12 -2.20 8.73
C VAL A 121 0.75 -3.59 9.26
N MET A 122 0.71 -3.73 10.57
CA MET A 122 0.34 -4.97 11.23
C MET A 122 -1.13 -4.93 11.65
N ALA A 123 -1.78 -6.09 11.75
CA ALA A 123 -3.15 -6.18 12.26
C ALA A 123 -3.29 -5.59 13.67
N LYS A 124 -2.26 -5.71 14.50
CA LYS A 124 -2.19 -5.11 15.84
C LYS A 124 -2.07 -3.58 15.86
N ASP A 125 -1.74 -2.96 14.72
CA ASP A 125 -1.68 -1.50 14.61
C ASP A 125 -3.08 -0.93 14.37
N LEU A 126 -4.05 -1.79 14.00
CA LEU A 126 -5.46 -1.43 13.94
C LEU A 126 -6.06 -1.31 15.34
N ASP A 127 -7.08 -0.47 15.46
CA ASP A 127 -7.89 -0.35 16.66
C ASP A 127 -8.94 -1.49 16.73
N SER A 128 -8.42 -2.71 16.86
CA SER A 128 -9.23 -3.94 16.89
C SER A 128 -10.22 -3.96 18.05
N ASP A 129 -9.88 -3.32 19.17
CA ASP A 129 -10.75 -3.21 20.35
C ASP A 129 -12.03 -2.43 20.05
N ASN A 130 -11.98 -1.50 19.07
CA ASN A 130 -13.14 -0.77 18.56
C ASN A 130 -13.67 -1.31 17.23
N GLY A 131 -13.29 -2.54 16.86
CA GLY A 131 -13.81 -3.24 15.68
C GLY A 131 -13.23 -2.78 14.34
N PHE A 132 -12.11 -2.04 14.34
CA PHE A 132 -11.41 -1.72 13.10
C PHE A 132 -10.58 -2.91 12.65
N THR A 133 -10.96 -3.49 11.52
CA THR A 133 -10.37 -4.73 11.00
C THR A 133 -9.91 -4.63 9.56
N PHE A 134 -10.29 -3.56 8.87
CA PHE A 134 -9.93 -3.32 7.48
C PHE A 134 -8.90 -2.21 7.39
N VAL A 135 -8.02 -2.29 6.40
CA VAL A 135 -7.09 -1.22 6.02
C VAL A 135 -7.29 -0.85 4.55
N SER A 136 -7.11 0.42 4.21
CA SER A 136 -6.91 0.86 2.84
C SER A 136 -5.76 1.85 2.75
N PHE A 137 -5.16 1.94 1.56
CA PHE A 137 -4.19 2.96 1.21
C PHE A 137 -4.71 3.73 0.00
N ASN A 138 -4.61 5.05 0.08
CA ASN A 138 -4.99 5.96 -0.99
C ASN A 138 -3.74 6.64 -1.52
N VAL A 139 -3.77 6.97 -2.81
CA VAL A 139 -2.80 7.87 -3.43
C VAL A 139 -3.56 9.10 -3.89
N ASP A 140 -3.21 10.26 -3.34
CA ASP A 140 -3.85 11.53 -3.70
C ASP A 140 -3.58 11.87 -5.17
N ASP A 141 -4.39 12.77 -5.72
CA ASP A 141 -4.16 13.35 -7.05
C ASP A 141 -2.80 14.07 -7.06
N VAL A 142 -1.92 13.65 -7.97
CA VAL A 142 -0.55 14.17 -8.08
C VAL A 142 -0.48 15.58 -8.65
N GLY A 143 -1.55 16.09 -9.28
CA GLY A 143 -1.59 17.43 -9.83
C GLY A 143 -2.07 17.47 -11.28
N SER A 144 -1.43 18.29 -12.11
CA SER A 144 -1.90 18.56 -13.48
C SER A 144 -1.15 17.79 -14.55
N ASN A 145 -0.03 17.16 -14.23
CA ASN A 145 0.74 16.37 -15.19
C ASN A 145 0.52 14.87 -14.94
N ALA A 146 0.35 14.13 -16.03
CA ALA A 146 0.08 12.70 -15.96
C ALA A 146 1.25 11.96 -15.31
N GLN A 147 0.91 11.02 -14.43
CA GLN A 147 1.86 10.06 -13.86
C GLN A 147 1.17 8.71 -13.76
N LEU A 148 1.67 7.72 -14.49
CA LEU A 148 1.08 6.38 -14.45
C LEU A 148 1.51 5.63 -13.19
N GLY A 149 0.55 5.08 -12.46
CA GLY A 149 0.83 4.28 -11.27
C GLY A 149 -0.14 3.12 -11.06
N ALA A 150 0.25 2.19 -10.21
CA ALA A 150 -0.55 1.02 -9.82
C ALA A 150 -0.31 0.68 -8.35
N GLY A 151 -1.36 0.26 -7.64
CA GLY A 151 -1.30 -0.09 -6.23
C GLY A 151 -1.71 -1.55 -6.00
N PHE A 152 -1.02 -2.25 -5.11
CA PHE A 152 -1.44 -3.58 -4.65
C PHE A 152 -1.09 -3.84 -3.19
N TYR A 153 -1.84 -4.75 -2.59
CA TYR A 153 -1.62 -5.27 -1.25
C TYR A 153 -1.03 -6.66 -1.33
N ILE A 154 -0.11 -6.96 -0.41
CA ILE A 154 0.32 -8.32 -0.09
C ILE A 154 -0.01 -8.57 1.38
N LEU A 155 -0.99 -9.43 1.63
CA LEU A 155 -1.32 -9.87 2.98
C LEU A 155 -0.44 -11.06 3.36
N GLN A 156 -0.04 -11.16 4.62
CA GLN A 156 0.82 -12.25 5.10
C GLN A 156 0.38 -12.75 6.47
N GLY A 157 0.63 -14.03 6.73
CA GLY A 157 0.42 -14.64 8.05
C GLY A 157 -0.98 -15.22 8.19
N ALA A 158 -1.50 -15.83 7.12
CA ALA A 158 -2.80 -16.49 7.14
C ALA A 158 -2.91 -17.46 8.34
N SER A 159 -3.90 -17.22 9.22
CA SER A 159 -4.05 -17.98 10.47
C SER A 159 -4.44 -19.46 10.25
N TYR A 160 -4.90 -19.80 9.03
CA TYR A 160 -5.28 -21.15 8.64
C TYR A 160 -4.46 -21.61 7.43
N VAL A 161 -3.76 -22.73 7.58
CA VAL A 161 -3.07 -23.41 6.48
C VAL A 161 -4.07 -24.38 5.83
N ASN A 162 -4.96 -23.92 4.96
CA ASN A 162 -5.82 -24.78 4.12
C ASN A 162 -6.41 -23.96 2.96
N GLU A 163 -6.56 -24.63 1.79
CA GLU A 163 -7.17 -24.22 0.49
C GLU A 163 -7.25 -22.71 0.25
N ILE A 164 -6.55 -22.22 -0.78
CA ILE A 164 -6.56 -20.83 -1.30
C ILE A 164 -7.74 -20.03 -0.71
N GLN A 165 -7.44 -19.18 0.28
CA GLN A 165 -8.48 -18.43 0.98
C GLN A 165 -9.24 -17.56 -0.02
N GLN A 166 -10.54 -17.38 0.21
CA GLN A 166 -11.33 -16.44 -0.58
C GLN A 166 -10.69 -15.05 -0.46
N SER A 167 -10.46 -14.40 -1.60
CA SER A 167 -9.78 -13.09 -1.65
C SER A 167 -10.37 -12.11 -0.64
N SER A 168 -9.54 -11.30 0.00
CA SER A 168 -9.97 -10.40 1.10
C SER A 168 -10.94 -9.28 0.70
N ILE A 169 -11.32 -9.18 -0.58
CA ILE A 169 -12.19 -8.14 -1.16
C ILE A 169 -13.70 -8.42 -0.97
N VAL A 170 -14.09 -9.60 -0.48
CA VAL A 170 -15.49 -10.05 -0.32
C VAL A 170 -15.99 -10.02 1.12
#